data_AF-A0A959FLR5-F1
#
_entry.id   AF-A0A959FLR5-F1
#
_cell.length_a   1.000
_cell.length_b   1.000
_cell.length_c   1.000
_cell.angle_alpha   90.00
_cell.angle_beta   90.00
_cell.angle_gamma   90.00
#
_symmetry.space_group_name_H-M   'P 1'
#
loop_
_entity.id
_entity.type
_entity.pdbx_description
1 polymer ?
#
loop_
_entity_poly.entity_id
_entity_poly.type
_entity_poly.pdbx_seq_one_letter_code
_entity_poly.pdbx_strand_id
1 'polypeptide(L)'
;MAHKKGVGSTDNGRDSKSKRLGVKLFGGQLAKAGNIIVRQRGTKYHPGENVYMGRDHTLHAQVDGTVSFHKHRLNRTFVNIIPDGVVEEVADKPKQAKAPKQVEAPVVAARAAVSEAPAAEPEAEAPKAEAPKAAAGDKVTLPSGKKIKIDDLKVVEGIGPKIEGLLNEAGINTWEELATAPTDKVQAILDEAGPRYRMHDPATWAKQARLAADAQWDELETYQDHLKGGREE
;
A
#
# COMPACT_ATOMS: atom_id res chain seq x y z
N MET A 1 -57.85 -49.62 -28.27
CA MET A 1 -56.48 -49.09 -28.46
C MET A 1 -56.10 -48.25 -27.26
N ALA A 2 -54.82 -48.24 -26.91
CA ALA A 2 -54.29 -47.77 -25.62
C ALA A 2 -54.59 -46.29 -25.32
N HIS A 3 -55.22 -46.02 -24.17
CA HIS A 3 -55.16 -44.70 -23.56
C HIS A 3 -53.75 -44.46 -23.02
N LYS A 4 -53.02 -43.50 -23.59
CA LYS A 4 -51.81 -42.97 -22.95
C LYS A 4 -52.27 -42.14 -21.75
N LYS A 5 -52.12 -42.65 -20.53
CA LYS A 5 -52.23 -41.83 -19.32
C LYS A 5 -51.24 -40.67 -19.48
N GLY A 6 -51.77 -39.45 -19.58
CA GLY A 6 -50.98 -38.23 -19.66
C GLY A 6 -50.05 -38.14 -18.45
N VAL A 7 -48.77 -37.93 -18.75
CA VAL A 7 -47.69 -37.36 -17.92
C VAL A 7 -47.98 -37.29 -16.42
N GLY A 8 -47.33 -38.17 -15.65
CA GLY A 8 -47.05 -37.90 -14.25
C GLY A 8 -45.91 -36.89 -14.18
N SER A 9 -46.16 -35.70 -13.65
CA SER A 9 -45.08 -34.76 -13.32
C SER A 9 -44.11 -35.47 -12.37
N THR A 10 -42.86 -35.63 -12.77
CA THR A 10 -41.80 -36.15 -11.90
C THR A 10 -41.16 -34.95 -11.23
N ASP A 11 -41.60 -34.63 -10.02
CA ASP A 11 -41.00 -33.55 -9.24
C ASP A 11 -39.58 -33.94 -8.83
N ASN A 12 -38.61 -33.23 -9.38
CA ASN A 12 -37.19 -33.52 -9.17
C ASN A 12 -36.65 -33.05 -7.81
N GLY A 13 -37.43 -32.31 -7.02
CA GLY A 13 -37.39 -32.12 -5.54
C GLY A 13 -36.05 -31.91 -4.81
N ARG A 14 -34.92 -31.75 -5.52
CA ARG A 14 -33.58 -31.74 -4.94
C ARG A 14 -33.10 -30.31 -4.77
N ASP A 15 -33.51 -29.70 -3.66
CA ASP A 15 -33.00 -28.40 -3.26
C ASP A 15 -31.94 -28.49 -2.16
N SER A 16 -30.99 -27.57 -2.21
CA SER A 16 -29.94 -27.43 -1.20
C SER A 16 -30.37 -26.49 -0.08
N LYS A 17 -29.96 -26.81 1.15
CA LYS A 17 -30.14 -25.90 2.30
C LYS A 17 -29.44 -24.56 2.05
N SER A 18 -30.10 -23.47 2.44
CA SER A 18 -29.53 -22.10 2.38
C SER A 18 -28.20 -22.01 3.12
N LYS A 19 -27.21 -21.36 2.48
CA LYS A 19 -25.84 -21.24 2.99
C LYS A 19 -25.60 -19.99 3.84
N ARG A 20 -26.66 -19.23 4.16
CA ARG A 20 -26.62 -18.03 5.03
C ARG A 20 -25.51 -17.03 4.65
N LEU A 21 -25.28 -16.87 3.36
CA LEU A 21 -24.36 -15.87 2.80
C LEU A 21 -24.92 -14.45 2.99
N GLY A 22 -24.17 -13.44 2.57
CA GLY A 22 -24.54 -12.03 2.61
C GLY A 22 -23.72 -11.21 3.61
N VAL A 23 -24.06 -9.93 3.65
CA VAL A 23 -23.48 -8.94 4.56
C VAL A 23 -23.90 -9.27 6.00
N LYS A 24 -22.94 -9.16 6.93
CA LYS A 24 -23.09 -9.42 8.36
C LYS A 24 -22.97 -8.15 9.18
N LEU A 25 -22.09 -7.24 8.77
CA LEU A 25 -21.98 -5.89 9.31
C LEU A 25 -22.18 -4.88 8.17
N PHE A 26 -23.11 -3.95 8.37
CA PHE A 26 -23.46 -2.91 7.41
C PHE A 26 -22.62 -1.64 7.62
N GLY A 27 -22.66 -0.73 6.64
CA GLY A 27 -21.96 0.55 6.74
C GLY A 27 -22.45 1.35 7.95
N GLY A 28 -21.52 1.99 8.67
CA GLY A 28 -21.79 2.73 9.90
C GLY A 28 -21.88 1.88 11.17
N GLN A 29 -21.68 0.56 11.08
CA GLN A 29 -21.65 -0.33 12.26
C GLN A 29 -20.24 -0.52 12.78
N LEU A 30 -20.12 -0.69 14.10
CA LEU A 30 -18.87 -1.04 14.77
C LEU A 30 -18.48 -2.49 14.45
N ALA A 31 -17.28 -2.67 13.94
CA ALA A 31 -16.61 -3.94 13.76
C ALA A 31 -15.49 -4.09 14.80
N LYS A 32 -15.32 -5.30 15.31
CA LYS A 32 -14.14 -5.72 16.06
C LYS A 32 -13.20 -6.47 15.15
N ALA A 33 -11.90 -6.45 15.42
CA ALA A 33 -10.90 -7.26 14.75
C ALA A 33 -11.32 -8.73 14.74
N GLY A 34 -11.26 -9.35 13.55
CA GLY A 34 -11.71 -10.72 13.29
C GLY A 34 -13.20 -10.87 12.93
N ASN A 35 -14.05 -9.85 13.16
CA ASN A 35 -15.46 -9.94 12.80
C ASN A 35 -15.65 -10.20 11.30
N ILE A 36 -16.63 -11.03 10.97
CA ILE A 36 -17.05 -11.24 9.59
C ILE A 36 -17.90 -10.05 9.16
N ILE A 37 -17.49 -9.40 8.08
CA ILE A 37 -18.24 -8.28 7.48
C ILE A 37 -19.16 -8.79 6.39
N VAL A 38 -18.66 -9.66 5.49
CA VAL A 38 -19.44 -10.23 4.37
C VAL A 38 -19.04 -11.68 4.11
N ARG A 39 -20.04 -12.58 4.07
CA ARG A 39 -19.86 -13.95 3.54
C ARG A 39 -20.36 -14.00 2.11
N GLN A 40 -19.52 -14.36 1.15
CA GLN A 40 -19.89 -14.30 -0.26
C GLN A 40 -19.40 -15.50 -1.05
N ARG A 41 -19.88 -15.62 -2.29
CA ARG A 41 -19.36 -16.54 -3.29
C ARG A 41 -18.73 -15.70 -4.39
N GLY A 42 -17.45 -15.93 -4.66
CA GLY A 42 -16.64 -14.99 -5.41
C GLY A 42 -16.53 -13.64 -4.70
N THR A 43 -16.01 -12.64 -5.42
CA THR A 43 -15.75 -11.30 -4.88
C THR A 43 -16.78 -10.31 -5.41
N LYS A 44 -17.97 -10.26 -4.79
CA LYS A 44 -18.94 -9.19 -5.04
C LYS A 44 -18.51 -7.90 -4.34
N TYR A 45 -18.00 -8.05 -3.13
CA TYR A 45 -17.32 -7.02 -2.35
C TYR A 45 -15.83 -7.34 -2.31
N HIS A 46 -15.00 -6.32 -2.43
CA HIS A 46 -13.55 -6.42 -2.42
C HIS A 46 -13.02 -5.92 -1.07
N PRO A 47 -11.92 -6.53 -0.55
CA PRO A 47 -11.24 -5.99 0.61
C PRO A 47 -10.62 -4.63 0.25
N GLY A 48 -10.82 -3.63 1.09
CA GLY A 48 -10.05 -2.40 1.04
C GLY A 48 -9.26 -2.22 2.34
N GLU A 49 -9.21 -1.01 2.86
CA GLU A 49 -8.37 -0.67 4.01
C GLU A 49 -8.86 -1.34 5.30
N ASN A 50 -7.92 -1.90 6.07
CA ASN A 50 -8.16 -2.58 7.35
C ASN A 50 -9.14 -3.77 7.28
N VAL A 51 -9.26 -4.38 6.09
CA VAL A 51 -10.08 -5.57 5.84
C VAL A 51 -9.26 -6.59 5.09
N TYR A 52 -9.31 -7.86 5.50
CA TYR A 52 -8.65 -8.95 4.79
C TYR A 52 -9.67 -9.98 4.28
N MET A 53 -9.24 -10.76 3.30
CA MET A 53 -10.08 -11.76 2.64
C MET A 53 -9.63 -13.18 2.99
N GLY A 54 -10.57 -14.01 3.42
CA GLY A 54 -10.35 -15.43 3.69
C GLY A 54 -10.32 -16.29 2.42
N ARG A 55 -10.00 -17.59 2.60
CA ARG A 55 -9.92 -18.56 1.50
C ARG A 55 -11.22 -18.69 0.69
N ASP A 56 -12.38 -18.53 1.32
CA ASP A 56 -13.69 -18.61 0.66
C ASP A 56 -14.22 -17.25 0.18
N HIS A 57 -13.35 -16.23 0.09
CA HIS A 57 -13.67 -14.83 -0.23
C HIS A 57 -14.51 -14.11 0.84
N THR A 58 -14.68 -14.68 2.03
CA THR A 58 -15.27 -13.98 3.17
C THR A 58 -14.39 -12.80 3.58
N LEU A 59 -14.99 -11.64 3.85
CA LEU A 59 -14.30 -10.43 4.30
C LEU A 59 -14.34 -10.32 5.82
N HIS A 60 -13.18 -10.07 6.41
CA HIS A 60 -12.97 -9.97 7.85
C HIS A 60 -12.35 -8.63 8.22
N ALA A 61 -12.76 -8.11 9.37
CA ALA A 61 -12.17 -6.92 9.98
C ALA A 61 -10.73 -7.19 10.45
N GLN A 62 -9.77 -6.35 10.10
CA GLN A 62 -8.41 -6.43 10.63
C GLN A 62 -8.25 -5.67 11.95
N VAL A 63 -8.95 -4.55 12.08
CA VAL A 63 -8.90 -3.65 13.24
C VAL A 63 -10.30 -3.34 13.76
N ASP A 64 -10.36 -2.79 14.96
CA ASP A 64 -11.60 -2.25 15.53
C ASP A 64 -11.93 -0.91 14.87
N GLY A 65 -13.20 -0.67 14.57
CA GLY A 65 -13.64 0.60 13.99
C GLY A 65 -14.99 0.52 13.29
N THR A 66 -15.31 1.53 12.49
CA THR A 66 -16.59 1.63 11.78
C THR A 66 -16.48 1.12 10.34
N VAL A 67 -17.40 0.25 9.92
CA VAL A 67 -17.44 -0.30 8.54
C VAL A 67 -17.90 0.76 7.55
N SER A 68 -17.19 0.90 6.43
CA SER A 68 -17.53 1.78 5.31
C SER A 68 -17.53 1.01 3.99
N PHE A 69 -18.50 1.31 3.11
CA PHE A 69 -18.60 0.72 1.78
C PHE A 69 -18.43 1.83 0.74
N HIS A 70 -17.48 1.68 -0.17
CA HIS A 70 -17.22 2.66 -1.23
C HIS A 70 -17.21 1.98 -2.60
N LYS A 71 -17.71 2.67 -3.63
CA LYS A 71 -17.67 2.19 -5.02
C LYS A 71 -16.48 2.80 -5.73
N HIS A 72 -15.71 1.98 -6.42
CA HIS A 72 -14.54 2.40 -7.19
C HIS A 72 -14.76 2.18 -8.70
N ARG A 73 -13.72 2.43 -9.50
CA ARG A 73 -13.66 2.16 -10.94
C ARG A 73 -14.28 0.81 -11.31
N LEU A 74 -15.01 0.77 -12.42
CA LEU A 74 -15.75 -0.41 -12.91
C LEU A 74 -16.88 -0.89 -11.96
N ASN A 75 -17.48 0.01 -11.18
CA ASN A 75 -18.59 -0.29 -10.26
C ASN A 75 -18.28 -1.38 -9.22
N ARG A 76 -17.00 -1.60 -8.90
CA ARG A 76 -16.57 -2.54 -7.86
C ARG A 76 -16.78 -1.90 -6.49
N THR A 77 -17.34 -2.66 -5.55
CA THR A 77 -17.57 -2.17 -4.19
C THR A 77 -16.47 -2.68 -3.27
N PHE A 78 -15.80 -1.77 -2.59
CA PHE A 78 -14.77 -2.02 -1.59
C PHE A 78 -15.32 -1.83 -0.19
N VAL A 79 -14.80 -2.62 0.75
CA VAL A 79 -15.17 -2.58 2.17
C VAL A 79 -13.96 -2.18 2.96
N ASN A 80 -14.10 -1.08 3.70
CA ASN A 80 -13.05 -0.51 4.54
C ASN A 80 -13.52 -0.49 5.99
N ILE A 81 -12.57 -0.43 6.92
CA ILE A 81 -12.84 -0.08 8.32
C ILE A 81 -12.10 1.21 8.63
N ILE A 82 -12.86 2.22 9.06
CA ILE A 82 -12.34 3.48 9.59
C ILE A 82 -12.04 3.23 11.07
N PRO A 83 -10.76 3.24 11.50
CA PRO A 83 -10.42 3.04 12.90
C PRO A 83 -10.99 4.19 13.72
N ASP A 84 -11.77 3.86 14.76
CA ASP A 84 -12.25 4.86 15.70
C ASP A 84 -11.07 5.16 16.62
N GLY A 85 -10.32 6.22 16.33
CA GLY A 85 -8.98 6.51 16.86
C GLY A 85 -8.84 6.47 18.38
N VAL A 86 -8.65 5.27 18.93
CA VAL A 86 -8.04 5.03 20.23
C VAL A 86 -6.76 4.25 19.96
N VAL A 87 -5.74 4.96 19.53
CA VAL A 87 -4.35 4.55 19.71
C VAL A 87 -4.03 4.66 21.20
N GLU A 88 -4.49 3.67 21.98
CA GLU A 88 -3.74 3.30 23.17
C GLU A 88 -2.67 2.32 22.71
N GLU A 89 -1.42 2.78 22.74
CA GLU A 89 -0.26 1.89 22.82
C GLU A 89 -0.46 0.95 24.02
N VAL A 90 -0.89 -0.28 23.76
CA VAL A 90 -0.85 -1.34 24.77
C VAL A 90 0.37 -2.21 24.46
N ALA A 91 1.49 -1.75 24.99
CA ALA A 91 2.60 -2.62 25.35
C ALA A 91 2.13 -3.67 26.38
N ASP A 92 2.86 -4.79 26.38
CA ASP A 92 2.73 -6.03 27.15
C ASP A 92 2.01 -6.04 28.53
N LYS A 93 1.35 -7.18 28.80
CA LYS A 93 0.62 -7.60 30.03
C LYS A 93 1.52 -7.65 31.31
N PRO A 94 1.06 -7.82 32.59
CA PRO A 94 -0.22 -8.43 33.06
C PRO A 94 -0.91 -7.89 34.36
N LYS A 95 -2.16 -8.33 34.57
CA LYS A 95 -2.96 -8.60 35.81
C LYS A 95 -2.75 -7.84 37.16
N GLN A 96 -3.93 -7.43 37.67
CA GLN A 96 -4.45 -7.46 39.07
C GLN A 96 -4.44 -6.20 39.94
N ALA A 97 -5.53 -6.12 40.73
CA ALA A 97 -6.12 -4.97 41.38
C ALA A 97 -5.57 -4.65 42.78
N LYS A 98 -5.64 -3.37 43.19
CA LYS A 98 -6.28 -2.82 44.41
C LYS A 98 -5.82 -1.38 44.68
N ALA A 99 -6.76 -0.52 45.07
CA ALA A 99 -6.58 0.85 45.57
C ALA A 99 -6.17 0.88 47.07
N PRO A 100 -6.10 2.05 47.76
CA PRO A 100 -5.25 3.24 47.60
C PRO A 100 -4.56 3.68 48.93
N LYS A 101 -3.54 4.57 48.92
CA LYS A 101 -3.31 5.58 49.99
C LYS A 101 -2.23 6.62 49.66
N GLN A 102 -2.48 7.82 50.20
CA GLN A 102 -1.71 9.08 50.30
C GLN A 102 -0.27 8.84 50.86
N VAL A 103 0.75 9.71 50.72
CA VAL A 103 0.90 11.09 51.24
C VAL A 103 2.15 11.78 50.59
N GLU A 104 2.21 13.11 50.73
CA GLU A 104 3.40 13.99 50.84
C GLU A 104 4.05 14.64 49.57
N ALA A 105 3.85 15.97 49.48
CA ALA A 105 4.75 16.97 48.89
C ALA A 105 5.83 17.36 49.95
N PRO A 106 6.85 18.24 49.72
CA PRO A 106 7.07 19.19 48.61
C PRO A 106 8.57 19.37 48.21
N VAL A 107 8.92 20.56 47.68
CA VAL A 107 10.26 21.18 47.40
C VAL A 107 11.06 20.62 46.21
N VAL A 108 11.69 21.37 45.29
CA VAL A 108 12.18 22.78 45.13
C VAL A 108 12.45 22.95 43.60
N ALA A 109 12.00 24.02 42.94
CA ALA A 109 12.72 25.26 42.61
C ALA A 109 13.86 25.17 41.56
N ALA A 110 13.85 26.19 40.66
CA ALA A 110 14.88 26.68 39.73
C ALA A 110 15.01 25.95 38.37
N ARG A 111 14.59 26.53 37.23
CA ARG A 111 14.97 27.80 36.54
C ARG A 111 16.26 27.64 35.73
N ALA A 112 16.14 27.56 34.40
CA ALA A 112 16.91 28.36 33.45
C ALA A 112 16.44 28.08 32.00
N ALA A 113 15.84 29.10 31.39
CA ALA A 113 15.70 29.26 29.96
C ALA A 113 16.63 30.39 29.54
N VAL A 114 17.39 30.23 28.46
CA VAL A 114 18.01 31.27 27.60
C VAL A 114 18.33 30.52 26.27
N SER A 115 17.55 30.70 25.19
CA SER A 115 17.76 31.66 24.06
C SER A 115 19.10 31.42 23.34
N GLU A 116 19.28 31.56 22.02
CA GLU A 116 18.55 32.19 20.93
C GLU A 116 19.25 31.74 19.63
N ALA A 117 18.51 31.68 18.51
CA ALA A 117 19.04 31.74 17.13
C ALA A 117 19.79 33.10 16.93
N PRO A 118 20.56 33.40 15.84
CA PRO A 118 20.28 33.00 14.46
C PRO A 118 21.48 32.84 13.47
N ALA A 119 21.13 32.29 12.30
CA ALA A 119 21.57 32.60 10.93
C ALA A 119 23.06 32.82 10.58
N ALA A 120 23.56 31.99 9.66
CA ALA A 120 24.09 32.45 8.35
C ALA A 120 24.53 31.26 7.46
N GLU A 121 23.90 31.11 6.29
CA GLU A 121 24.52 30.58 5.06
C GLU A 121 25.58 31.59 4.55
N PRO A 122 26.65 31.19 3.82
CA PRO A 122 26.52 30.87 2.39
C PRO A 122 27.45 29.78 1.81
N GLU A 123 27.00 29.29 0.65
CA GLU A 123 27.73 28.79 -0.53
C GLU A 123 28.66 27.56 -0.45
N ALA A 124 28.20 26.51 -1.15
CA ALA A 124 28.88 25.79 -2.23
C ALA A 124 30.34 25.31 -2.02
N GLU A 125 30.50 24.02 -1.75
CA GLU A 125 31.50 23.21 -2.46
C GLU A 125 31.11 21.74 -2.44
N ALA A 126 31.05 21.12 -3.61
CA ALA A 126 30.89 19.68 -3.75
C ALA A 126 32.18 18.97 -3.29
N PRO A 127 32.09 17.87 -2.53
CA PRO A 127 33.08 16.84 -2.59
C PRO A 127 32.46 15.58 -3.21
N LYS A 128 33.03 15.18 -4.36
CA LYS A 128 33.07 13.78 -4.77
C LYS A 128 33.52 12.95 -3.56
N ALA A 129 32.68 12.01 -3.13
CA ALA A 129 33.10 10.89 -2.30
C ALA A 129 32.78 9.59 -3.05
N GLU A 130 33.79 8.72 -3.03
CA GLU A 130 33.88 7.44 -3.71
C GLU A 130 32.67 6.52 -3.58
N ALA A 131 32.38 5.85 -4.68
CA ALA A 131 31.54 4.67 -4.75
C ALA A 131 32.02 3.55 -3.81
N PRO A 132 31.13 2.91 -3.04
CA PRO A 132 31.29 1.52 -2.67
C PRO A 132 30.63 0.64 -3.73
N LYS A 133 31.48 -0.03 -4.49
CA LYS A 133 31.14 -1.09 -5.43
C LYS A 133 30.60 -2.31 -4.66
N ALA A 134 29.34 -2.64 -4.93
CA ALA A 134 28.67 -3.96 -4.85
C ALA A 134 28.83 -4.82 -3.56
N ALA A 135 27.70 -5.03 -2.88
CA ALA A 135 27.39 -6.32 -2.26
C ALA A 135 25.96 -6.73 -2.67
N ALA A 136 25.88 -7.83 -3.42
CA ALA A 136 24.61 -8.45 -3.78
C ALA A 136 23.93 -8.99 -2.50
N GLY A 137 22.87 -8.32 -2.07
CA GLY A 137 22.00 -8.84 -0.99
C GLY A 137 21.28 -7.81 -0.13
N ASP A 138 21.50 -6.51 -0.31
CA ASP A 138 20.99 -5.52 0.63
C ASP A 138 19.54 -5.09 0.31
N LYS A 139 18.70 -5.19 1.33
CA LYS A 139 17.31 -4.73 1.29
C LYS A 139 17.26 -3.31 1.82
N VAL A 140 16.64 -2.40 1.08
CA VAL A 140 16.40 -1.03 1.52
C VAL A 140 15.03 -0.93 2.17
N THR A 141 14.93 -0.24 3.30
CA THR A 141 13.67 0.07 3.99
C THR A 141 13.20 1.46 3.59
N LEU A 142 12.03 1.57 2.97
CA LEU A 142 11.39 2.85 2.65
C LEU A 142 10.81 3.51 3.91
N PRO A 143 10.57 4.85 3.88
CA PRO A 143 9.85 5.60 4.90
C PRO A 143 8.46 5.02 5.19
N SER A 144 7.78 4.55 4.14
CA SER A 144 6.53 3.79 4.22
C SER A 144 6.64 2.40 4.90
N GLY A 145 7.82 1.99 5.38
CA GLY A 145 8.08 0.72 6.05
C GLY A 145 8.23 -0.49 5.12
N LYS A 146 8.13 -0.28 3.79
CA LYS A 146 8.27 -1.31 2.77
C LYS A 146 9.74 -1.68 2.57
N LYS A 147 10.05 -2.99 2.52
CA LYS A 147 11.40 -3.50 2.23
C LYS A 147 11.51 -3.83 0.74
N ILE A 148 12.41 -3.16 0.03
CA ILE A 148 12.69 -3.40 -1.39
C ILE A 148 14.09 -3.96 -1.59
N LYS A 149 14.34 -4.54 -2.76
CA LYS A 149 15.69 -4.92 -3.16
C LYS A 149 16.42 -3.66 -3.64
N ILE A 150 17.72 -3.60 -3.39
CA ILE A 150 18.58 -2.60 -4.01
C ILE A 150 18.45 -2.72 -5.54
N ASP A 151 18.44 -1.57 -6.23
CA ASP A 151 18.26 -1.46 -7.69
C ASP A 151 16.93 -2.00 -8.24
N ASP A 152 15.89 -2.12 -7.42
CA ASP A 152 14.54 -2.47 -7.91
C ASP A 152 13.92 -1.28 -8.65
N LEU A 153 13.95 -1.31 -9.99
CA LEU A 153 13.40 -0.24 -10.85
C LEU A 153 11.89 -0.05 -10.67
N LYS A 154 11.16 -1.01 -10.09
CA LYS A 154 9.72 -0.89 -9.80
C LYS A 154 9.39 0.18 -8.75
N VAL A 155 10.41 0.77 -8.11
CA VAL A 155 10.21 1.90 -7.18
C VAL A 155 9.85 3.19 -7.91
N VAL A 156 10.19 3.29 -9.21
CA VAL A 156 9.87 4.43 -10.07
C VAL A 156 8.42 4.30 -10.56
N GLU A 157 7.65 5.37 -10.42
CA GLU A 157 6.26 5.39 -10.87
C GLU A 157 6.18 5.19 -12.39
N GLY A 158 5.29 4.31 -12.82
CA GLY A 158 5.13 3.96 -14.23
C GLY A 158 6.01 2.79 -14.69
N ILE A 159 7.05 2.41 -13.94
CA ILE A 159 7.85 1.21 -14.22
C ILE A 159 7.22 -0.01 -13.51
N GLY A 160 6.51 -0.82 -14.30
CA GLY A 160 6.00 -2.12 -13.84
C GLY A 160 6.95 -3.29 -14.12
N PRO A 161 6.61 -4.52 -13.67
CA PRO A 161 7.45 -5.72 -13.88
C PRO A 161 7.80 -6.01 -15.34
N LYS A 162 6.94 -5.60 -16.28
CA LYS A 162 7.20 -5.77 -17.72
C LYS A 162 8.18 -4.75 -18.27
N ILE A 163 8.06 -3.51 -17.81
CA ILE A 163 8.95 -2.42 -18.25
C ILE A 163 10.33 -2.63 -17.63
N GLU A 164 10.40 -2.99 -16.35
CA GLU A 164 11.65 -3.43 -15.73
C GLU A 164 12.31 -4.56 -16.54
N GLY A 165 11.55 -5.57 -16.97
CA GLY A 165 12.08 -6.63 -17.82
C GLY A 165 12.70 -6.12 -19.14
N LEU A 166 12.05 -5.17 -19.80
CA LEU A 166 12.55 -4.55 -21.04
C LEU A 166 13.80 -3.70 -20.81
N LEU A 167 13.84 -2.95 -19.71
CA LEU A 167 14.99 -2.13 -19.33
C LEU A 167 16.19 -3.01 -18.99
N ASN A 168 15.98 -4.09 -18.24
CA ASN A 168 17.02 -5.06 -17.91
C ASN A 168 17.57 -5.74 -19.17
N GLU A 169 16.70 -6.11 -20.12
CA GLU A 169 17.10 -6.67 -21.42
C GLU A 169 17.93 -5.68 -22.24
N ALA A 170 17.63 -4.38 -22.14
CA ALA A 170 18.41 -3.29 -22.72
C ALA A 170 19.68 -2.91 -21.92
N GLY A 171 19.97 -3.62 -20.82
CA GLY A 171 21.14 -3.41 -19.98
C GLY A 171 21.03 -2.28 -18.96
N ILE A 172 19.83 -1.77 -18.71
CA ILE A 172 19.55 -0.78 -17.65
C ILE A 172 18.99 -1.56 -16.46
N ASN A 173 19.85 -1.89 -15.50
CA ASN A 173 19.50 -2.75 -14.36
C ASN A 173 19.58 -2.03 -13.01
N THR A 174 20.20 -0.85 -12.97
CA THR A 174 20.42 -0.07 -11.73
C THR A 174 19.72 1.28 -11.77
N TRP A 175 19.47 1.86 -10.59
CA TRP A 175 18.89 3.21 -10.51
C TRP A 175 19.80 4.26 -11.15
N GLU A 176 21.11 4.11 -11.00
CA GLU A 176 22.10 5.03 -11.57
C GLU A 176 22.14 4.96 -13.11
N GLU A 177 22.08 3.75 -13.68
CA GLU A 177 21.99 3.55 -15.13
C GLU A 177 20.70 4.14 -15.70
N LEU A 178 19.58 4.01 -15.00
CA LEU A 178 18.30 4.60 -15.43
C LEU A 178 18.31 6.13 -15.31
N ALA A 179 18.95 6.67 -14.28
CA ALA A 179 19.07 8.11 -14.07
C ALA A 179 19.97 8.81 -15.10
N THR A 180 21.00 8.10 -15.59
CA THR A 180 21.96 8.61 -16.57
C THR A 180 21.59 8.29 -18.01
N ALA A 181 20.71 7.30 -18.24
CA ALA A 181 20.24 6.95 -19.56
C ALA A 181 19.50 8.13 -20.21
N PRO A 182 19.80 8.45 -21.49
CA PRO A 182 19.07 9.49 -22.20
C PRO A 182 17.61 9.06 -22.41
N THR A 183 16.69 9.99 -22.20
CA THR A 183 15.23 9.76 -22.33
C THR A 183 14.87 9.16 -23.69
N ASP A 184 15.56 9.56 -24.75
CA ASP A 184 15.36 9.05 -26.11
C ASP A 184 15.66 7.55 -26.23
N LYS A 185 16.70 7.06 -25.53
CA LYS A 185 17.06 5.64 -25.54
C LYS A 185 15.98 4.83 -24.81
N VAL A 186 15.51 5.33 -23.67
CA VAL A 186 14.44 4.69 -22.90
C VAL A 186 13.14 4.65 -23.71
N GLN A 187 12.79 5.76 -24.36
CA GLN A 187 11.63 5.84 -25.24
C GLN A 187 11.72 4.86 -26.41
N ALA A 188 12.89 4.75 -27.06
CA ALA A 188 13.12 3.81 -28.15
C ALA A 188 12.89 2.35 -27.73
N ILE A 189 13.34 1.96 -26.52
CA ILE A 189 13.10 0.61 -25.97
C ILE A 189 11.60 0.34 -25.80
N LEU A 190 10.84 1.33 -25.31
CA LEU A 190 9.39 1.19 -25.13
C LEU A 190 8.65 1.10 -26.47
N ASP A 191 9.07 1.88 -27.46
CA ASP A 191 8.48 1.88 -28.80
C ASP A 191 8.77 0.58 -29.55
N GLU A 192 9.97 0.01 -29.40
CA GLU A 192 10.35 -1.31 -29.93
C GLU A 192 9.53 -2.43 -29.28
N ALA A 193 9.30 -2.35 -27.97
CA ALA A 193 8.48 -3.31 -27.24
C ALA A 193 6.98 -3.27 -27.63
N GLY A 194 6.54 -2.19 -28.27
CA GLY A 194 5.29 -2.12 -29.02
C GLY A 194 4.24 -1.13 -28.48
N PRO A 195 3.11 -0.97 -29.20
CA PRO A 195 2.15 0.12 -28.97
C PRO A 195 1.51 0.16 -27.57
N ARG A 196 1.58 -0.95 -26.83
CA ARG A 196 1.06 -1.07 -25.47
C ARG A 196 1.77 -0.13 -24.49
N TYR A 197 3.04 0.19 -24.72
CA TYR A 197 3.85 0.97 -23.78
C TYR A 197 3.80 2.48 -24.01
N ARG A 198 3.21 2.93 -25.12
CA ARG A 198 3.08 4.36 -25.49
C ARG A 198 2.30 5.23 -24.49
N MET A 199 1.56 4.61 -23.56
CA MET A 199 0.88 5.36 -22.49
C MET A 199 1.87 5.84 -21.42
N HIS A 200 2.98 5.13 -21.26
CA HIS A 200 4.03 5.46 -20.31
C HIS A 200 4.96 6.51 -20.92
N ASP A 201 5.37 7.47 -20.08
CA ASP A 201 6.28 8.55 -20.47
C ASP A 201 7.55 8.44 -19.62
N PRO A 202 8.74 8.25 -20.22
CA PRO A 202 9.99 8.13 -19.49
C PRO A 202 10.56 9.46 -19.00
N ALA A 203 9.93 10.61 -19.29
CA ALA A 203 10.44 11.93 -18.93
C ALA A 203 10.72 12.09 -17.42
N THR A 204 9.89 11.47 -16.56
CA THR A 204 9.99 11.55 -15.10
C THR A 204 10.90 10.48 -14.50
N TRP A 205 11.18 9.40 -15.24
CA TRP A 205 11.88 8.23 -14.72
C TRP A 205 13.32 8.52 -14.35
N ALA A 206 14.03 9.33 -15.13
CA ALA A 206 15.41 9.69 -14.84
C ALA A 206 15.55 10.43 -13.51
N LYS A 207 14.63 11.36 -13.23
CA LYS A 207 14.59 12.14 -11.98
C LYS A 207 14.25 11.26 -10.78
N GLN A 208 13.25 10.38 -10.92
CA GLN A 208 12.88 9.43 -9.85
C GLN A 208 14.00 8.43 -9.56
N ALA A 209 14.65 7.90 -10.60
CA ALA A 209 15.76 6.98 -10.45
C ALA A 209 16.95 7.64 -9.74
N ARG A 210 17.20 8.93 -10.00
CA ARG A 210 18.22 9.69 -9.31
C ARG A 210 17.92 9.84 -7.81
N LEU A 211 16.69 10.22 -7.45
CA LEU A 211 16.27 10.30 -6.05
C LEU A 211 16.37 8.94 -5.33
N ALA A 212 16.08 7.84 -6.02
CA ALA A 212 16.25 6.49 -5.49
C ALA A 212 17.74 6.11 -5.31
N ALA A 213 18.60 6.47 -6.26
CA ALA A 213 20.05 6.25 -6.18
C ALA A 213 20.70 7.06 -5.04
N ASP A 214 20.23 8.29 -4.83
CA ASP A 214 20.68 9.20 -3.77
C ASP A 214 20.06 8.84 -2.39
N ALA A 215 19.24 7.78 -2.32
CA ALA A 215 18.51 7.35 -1.13
C ALA A 215 17.58 8.43 -0.51
N GLN A 216 17.14 9.40 -1.31
CA GLN A 216 16.22 10.46 -0.91
C GLN A 216 14.77 9.97 -1.02
N TRP A 217 14.40 9.02 -0.16
CA TRP A 217 13.11 8.34 -0.23
C TRP A 217 11.92 9.24 0.11
N ASP A 218 12.07 10.16 1.06
CA ASP A 218 11.00 11.10 1.44
C ASP A 218 10.69 12.08 0.29
N GLU A 219 11.73 12.57 -0.40
CA GLU A 219 11.59 13.41 -1.59
C GLU A 219 11.01 12.64 -2.77
N LEU A 220 11.36 11.36 -2.91
CA LEU A 220 10.79 10.50 -3.94
C LEU A 220 9.28 10.27 -3.72
N GLU A 221 8.85 9.96 -2.49
CA GLU A 221 7.43 9.77 -2.15
C GLU A 221 6.64 11.06 -2.37
N THR A 222 7.14 12.21 -1.90
CA THR A 222 6.48 13.51 -2.13
C THR A 222 6.41 13.87 -3.61
N TYR A 223 7.47 13.61 -4.38
CA TYR A 223 7.46 13.82 -5.82
C TYR A 223 6.43 12.92 -6.51
N GLN A 224 6.33 11.65 -6.14
CA GLN A 224 5.33 10.71 -6.67
C GLN A 224 3.89 11.14 -6.34
N ASP A 225 3.64 11.64 -5.14
CA ASP A 225 2.31 12.13 -4.76
C ASP A 225 1.84 13.32 -5.61
N HIS A 226 2.78 14.13 -6.11
CA HIS A 226 2.50 15.25 -6.99
C HIS A 226 2.34 14.84 -8.48
N LEU A 227 2.84 13.67 -8.89
CA LEU A 227 2.70 13.19 -10.26
C LEU A 227 1.29 12.70 -10.55
N LYS A 228 0.75 13.06 -11.72
CA LYS A 228 -0.55 12.55 -12.17
C LYS A 228 -0.36 11.43 -13.18
N GLY A 229 -0.26 10.21 -12.67
CA GLY A 229 -0.07 9.01 -13.50
C GLY A 229 1.30 8.98 -14.17
N GLY A 230 2.34 9.36 -13.43
CA GLY A 230 3.73 9.39 -13.88
C GLY A 230 4.13 10.59 -14.74
N ARG A 231 3.28 11.63 -14.84
CA ARG A 231 3.57 12.86 -15.60
C ARG A 231 3.55 14.08 -14.69
N GLU A 232 4.50 14.99 -14.89
CA GLU A 232 4.45 16.35 -14.35
C GLU A 232 3.31 17.09 -15.10
N GLU A 233 2.41 17.76 -14.36
CA GLU A 233 1.29 18.51 -14.94
C GLU A 233 1.71 19.64 -15.88
#